data_AF-A0A6A0HFF7-F1
#
_entry.id   AF-A0A6A0HFF7-F1
#
_cell.length_a   1.000
_cell.length_b   1.000
_cell.length_c   1.000
_cell.angle_alpha   90.00
_cell.angle_beta   90.00
_cell.angle_gamma   90.00
#
_symmetry.space_group_name_H-M   'P 1'
#
loop_
_entity.id
_entity.type
_entity.pdbx_description
1 polymer ?
#
loop_
_entity_poly.entity_id
_entity_poly.type
_entity_poly.pdbx_seq_one_letter_code
_entity_poly.pdbx_strand_id
1 'polypeptide(L)'
;METAIRAIYRNGVFAPTPRQKVKLKDGQAVELLIKKLPDVEDDPAFDIASLAVETGIPDLASEHDHYLYGTPKRGKRNGQKARIR
;
A
#
# COMPACT_ATOMS: atom_id res chain seq x y z
N MET A 1 -15.80 -3.78 -25.96
CA MET A 1 -14.69 -3.43 -25.05
C MET A 1 -14.94 -4.16 -23.75
N GLU A 2 -14.01 -5.03 -23.35
CA GLU A 2 -14.09 -5.73 -22.07
C GLU A 2 -13.50 -4.83 -20.96
N THR A 3 -14.11 -4.82 -19.78
CA THR A 3 -13.60 -4.06 -18.63
C THR A 3 -13.60 -4.96 -17.42
N ALA A 4 -12.42 -5.25 -16.88
CA ALA A 4 -12.29 -6.06 -15.66
C ALA A 4 -12.61 -5.20 -14.43
N ILE A 5 -13.62 -5.62 -13.66
CA ILE A 5 -14.03 -4.98 -12.42
C ILE A 5 -13.66 -5.89 -11.25
N ARG A 6 -12.96 -5.37 -10.25
CA ARG A 6 -12.68 -6.10 -9.01
C ARG A 6 -13.83 -5.89 -8.04
N ALA A 7 -14.46 -6.99 -7.63
CA ALA A 7 -15.58 -6.98 -6.69
C ALA A 7 -15.34 -7.96 -5.53
N ILE A 8 -15.95 -7.64 -4.40
CA ILE A 8 -16.02 -8.46 -3.20
C ILE A 8 -17.43 -9.06 -3.17
N TYR A 9 -17.53 -10.39 -3.09
CA TYR A 9 -18.81 -11.06 -2.94
C TYR A 9 -19.25 -11.02 -1.47
N ARG A 10 -20.43 -10.44 -1.20
CA ARG A 10 -21.03 -10.37 0.14
C ARG A 10 -22.53 -10.62 0.05
N ASN A 11 -23.04 -11.58 0.80
CA ASN A 11 -24.48 -11.87 0.92
C ASN A 11 -25.21 -12.00 -0.42
N GLY A 12 -24.61 -12.70 -1.41
CA GLY A 12 -25.23 -12.85 -2.72
C GLY A 12 -24.94 -11.74 -3.72
N VAL A 13 -24.28 -10.65 -3.32
CA VAL A 13 -24.05 -9.46 -4.14
C VAL A 13 -22.56 -9.23 -4.39
N PHE A 14 -22.18 -8.96 -5.64
CA PHE A 14 -20.82 -8.53 -6.00
C PHE A 14 -20.69 -7.01 -5.83
N ALA A 15 -20.05 -6.59 -4.74
CA ALA A 15 -19.80 -5.18 -4.44
C ALA A 15 -18.43 -4.74 -5.00
N PRO A 16 -18.34 -3.70 -5.85
CA PRO A 16 -17.05 -3.18 -6.32
C PRO A 16 -16.13 -2.76 -5.17
N THR A 17 -14.82 -2.82 -5.37
CA THR A 17 -13.86 -2.31 -4.38
C THR A 17 -14.04 -0.80 -4.14
N PRO A 18 -13.83 -0.27 -2.91
CA PRO A 18 -14.14 1.13 -2.57
C PRO A 18 -13.43 2.19 -3.43
N ARG A 19 -12.28 1.84 -4.02
CA ARG A 19 -11.48 2.73 -4.87
C ARG A 19 -11.92 2.72 -6.35
N GLN A 20 -12.71 1.75 -6.78
CA GLN A 20 -13.09 1.58 -8.18
C GLN A 20 -14.51 2.11 -8.43
N LYS A 21 -14.63 3.26 -9.10
CA LYS A 21 -15.93 3.76 -9.59
C LYS A 21 -16.32 3.03 -10.86
N VAL A 22 -17.39 2.25 -10.79
CA VAL A 22 -17.95 1.52 -11.93
C VAL A 22 -18.99 2.41 -12.62
N LYS A 23 -18.83 2.64 -13.92
CA LYS A 23 -19.78 3.41 -14.75
C LYS A 23 -20.71 2.45 -15.47
N LEU A 24 -21.71 1.92 -14.77
CA LEU A 24 -22.79 1.13 -15.35
C LEU A 24 -24.12 1.85 -15.12
N LYS A 25 -25.07 1.66 -16.04
CA LYS A 25 -26.44 2.15 -15.86
C LYS A 25 -27.20 1.19 -14.95
N ASP A 26 -28.18 1.72 -14.23
CA ASP A 26 -29.10 0.87 -13.47
C ASP A 26 -29.87 -0.07 -14.40
N GLY A 27 -30.04 -1.33 -13.99
CA GLY A 27 -30.65 -2.39 -14.81
C GLY A 27 -29.87 -2.85 -16.04
N GLN A 28 -28.62 -2.42 -16.23
CA GLN A 28 -27.82 -2.84 -17.38
C GLN A 28 -27.40 -4.32 -17.24
N ALA A 29 -27.84 -5.16 -18.19
CA ALA A 29 -27.38 -6.55 -18.27
C ALA A 29 -25.88 -6.59 -18.60
N VAL A 30 -25.13 -7.37 -17.84
CA VAL A 30 -23.68 -7.56 -17.99
C VAL A 30 -23.32 -9.03 -17.86
N GLU A 31 -22.26 -9.45 -18.54
CA GLU A 31 -21.66 -10.77 -18.37
C GLU A 31 -20.56 -10.72 -17.30
N LEU A 32 -20.50 -11.74 -16.44
CA LEU A 32 -19.55 -11.81 -15.32
C LEU A 32 -18.51 -12.89 -15.58
N LEU A 33 -17.24 -12.52 -15.53
CA LEU A 33 -16.12 -13.47 -15.51
C LEU A 33 -15.57 -13.59 -14.08
N ILE A 34 -15.85 -14.71 -13.42
CA ILE A 34 -15.43 -14.93 -12.04
C ILE A 34 -14.06 -15.58 -12.02
N LYS A 35 -13.06 -14.88 -11.46
CA LYS A 35 -11.75 -15.43 -11.12
C LYS A 35 -11.54 -15.32 -9.62
N LYS A 36 -11.32 -16.46 -8.95
CA LYS A 36 -10.91 -16.46 -7.55
C LYS A 36 -9.51 -15.87 -7.46
N LEU A 37 -9.37 -14.77 -6.73
CA LEU A 37 -8.07 -14.22 -6.37
C LEU A 37 -7.55 -14.97 -5.14
N PRO A 38 -6.24 -15.19 -5.02
CA PRO A 38 -5.65 -15.71 -3.78
C PRO A 38 -5.97 -14.75 -2.63
N ASP A 39 -6.12 -15.29 -1.43
CA ASP A 39 -6.23 -14.45 -0.25
C ASP A 39 -4.91 -13.73 -0.03
N VAL A 40 -4.95 -12.55 0.57
CA VAL A 40 -3.72 -11.85 0.95
C VAL A 40 -2.97 -12.68 2.00
N GLU A 41 -3.71 -13.43 2.84
CA GLU A 41 -3.15 -14.36 3.81
C GLU A 41 -2.41 -15.55 3.19
N ASP A 42 -2.67 -15.86 1.90
CA ASP A 42 -1.95 -16.92 1.17
C ASP A 42 -0.54 -16.47 0.72
N ASP A 43 -0.22 -15.17 0.79
CA ASP A 43 1.11 -14.67 0.45
C ASP A 43 2.11 -15.07 1.55
N PRO A 44 3.21 -15.78 1.23
CA PRO A 44 4.21 -16.17 2.23
C PRO A 44 4.88 -14.98 2.93
N ALA A 45 4.82 -13.78 2.34
CA ALA A 45 5.32 -12.55 2.95
C ALA A 45 4.24 -11.79 3.77
N PHE A 46 2.98 -12.24 3.76
CA PHE A 46 1.85 -11.53 4.38
C PHE A 46 2.11 -11.16 5.85
N ASP A 47 2.62 -12.14 6.61
CA ASP A 47 2.85 -12.00 8.04
C ASP A 47 4.34 -12.05 8.39
N ILE A 48 5.20 -11.57 7.50
CA ILE A 48 6.65 -11.53 7.77
C ILE A 48 6.99 -10.70 9.02
N ALA A 49 6.11 -9.75 9.37
CA ALA A 49 6.25 -8.93 10.56
C ALA A 49 6.09 -9.73 11.87
N SER A 50 5.27 -10.80 11.91
CA SER A 50 5.12 -11.61 13.12
C SER A 50 6.35 -12.46 13.43
N LEU A 51 7.18 -12.73 12.42
CA LEU A 51 8.46 -13.44 12.56
C LEU A 51 9.58 -12.55 13.08
N ALA A 52 9.35 -11.23 13.23
CA ALA A 52 10.35 -10.31 13.70
C ALA A 52 10.72 -10.55 15.18
N VAL A 53 12.02 -10.55 15.47
CA VAL A 53 12.55 -10.68 16.84
C VAL A 53 13.23 -9.36 17.22
N GLU A 54 13.09 -8.96 18.48
CA GLU A 54 13.84 -7.82 19.02
C GLU A 54 15.34 -8.12 19.00
N THR A 55 16.08 -7.41 18.15
CA THR A 55 17.53 -7.62 17.97
C THR A 55 18.38 -6.68 18.83
N GLY A 56 17.78 -5.66 19.44
CA GLY A 56 18.49 -4.55 20.10
C GLY A 56 19.24 -3.62 19.12
N ILE A 57 19.15 -3.86 17.81
CA ILE A 57 19.74 -3.01 16.77
C ILE A 57 18.76 -1.87 16.47
N PRO A 58 19.19 -0.59 16.50
CA PRO A 58 18.33 0.52 16.16
C PRO A 58 17.89 0.48 14.69
N ASP A 59 16.77 1.13 14.38
CA ASP A 59 16.29 1.24 12.99
C ASP A 59 17.35 1.90 12.09
N LEU A 60 17.94 1.10 11.21
CA LEU A 60 18.97 1.56 10.26
C LEU A 60 18.36 2.22 9.01
N ALA A 61 17.05 2.06 8.78
CA ALA A 61 16.35 2.61 7.63
C ALA A 61 15.87 4.06 7.84
N SER A 62 16.11 4.64 9.01
CA SER A 62 15.60 5.97 9.39
C SER A 62 16.09 7.12 8.51
N GLU A 63 17.18 6.92 7.75
CA GLU A 63 17.81 7.92 6.88
C GLU A 63 17.58 7.69 5.38
N HIS A 64 16.63 6.82 4.99
CA HIS A 64 16.36 6.55 3.57
C HIS A 64 16.11 7.83 2.76
N ASP A 65 15.34 8.78 3.28
CA ASP A 65 15.07 10.06 2.61
C ASP A 65 16.34 10.89 2.38
N HIS A 66 17.37 10.76 3.23
CA HIS A 66 18.64 11.46 3.05
C HIS A 66 19.39 10.92 1.85
N TYR A 67 19.42 9.59 1.68
CA TYR A 67 20.14 8.94 0.59
C TYR A 67 19.37 8.94 -0.74
N LEU A 68 18.04 8.80 -0.68
CA LEU A 68 17.18 8.78 -1.86
C LEU A 68 16.90 10.18 -2.42
N TYR A 69 16.71 11.15 -1.54
CA TYR A 69 16.22 12.49 -1.91
C TYR A 69 17.14 13.64 -1.47
N GLY A 70 18.30 13.33 -0.87
CA GLY A 70 19.25 14.35 -0.44
C GLY A 70 18.77 15.20 0.75
N THR A 71 17.73 14.77 1.48
CA THR A 71 17.24 15.52 2.65
C THR A 71 18.30 15.58 3.76
N PRO A 72 18.33 16.60 4.63
CA PRO A 72 19.33 16.66 5.70
C PRO A 72 19.24 15.46 6.66
N LYS A 73 20.40 14.90 7.03
CA LYS A 73 20.48 13.75 7.94
C LYS A 73 19.83 14.05 9.29
N ARG A 74 18.90 13.21 9.76
CA ARG A 74 18.23 13.41 11.05
C ARG A 74 19.25 13.11 12.15
N GLY A 75 19.67 14.16 12.88
CA GLY A 75 20.62 14.02 14.00
C GLY A 75 21.86 14.91 13.95
N LYS A 76 22.15 15.62 12.85
CA LYS A 76 23.15 16.71 12.85
C LYS A 76 22.47 18.07 12.90
N ARG A 77 21.90 18.41 14.06
CA ARG A 77 21.55 19.78 14.40
C ARG A 77 22.57 20.35 15.39
N ASN A 78 23.83 20.44 14.98
CA ASN A 78 24.85 21.17 15.73
C ASN A 78 25.64 22.08 14.79
N GLY A 79 25.30 23.37 14.83
CA GLY A 79 26.25 24.47 14.63
C GLY A 79 26.58 24.90 13.20
N GLN A 80 25.63 25.49 12.48
CA GLN A 80 25.97 26.60 11.58
C GLN A 80 24.94 27.72 11.76
N LYS A 81 25.27 28.69 12.62
CA LYS A 81 24.64 30.01 12.58
C LYS A 81 25.01 30.61 11.23
N ALA A 82 24.04 30.70 10.32
CA ALA A 82 24.16 31.58 9.16
C ALA A 82 24.25 33.01 9.68
N ARG A 83 25.47 33.55 9.80
CA ARG A 83 25.71 34.98 9.97
C ARG A 83 25.48 35.60 8.59
N ILE A 84 24.28 36.10 8.37
CA ILE A 84 24.01 37.01 7.26
C ILE A 84 24.46 38.39 7.74
N ARG A 85 25.50 38.92 7.09
CA ARG A 85 25.82 40.35 7.11
C ARG A 85 25.01 41.03 6.02
#